data_AF-A0A534NDN3-F1
#
_entry.id   AF-A0A534NDN3-F1
#
_cell.length_a   1.000
_cell.length_b   1.000
_cell.length_c   1.000
_cell.angle_alpha   90.00
_cell.angle_beta   90.00
_cell.angle_gamma   90.00
#
_symmetry.space_group_name_H-M   'P 1'
#
loop_
_entity.id
_entity.type
_entity.pdbx_description
1 polymer ?
#
loop_
_entity_poly.entity_id
_entity_poly.type
_entity_poly.pdbx_seq_one_letter_code
_entity_poly.pdbx_strand_id
1 'polypeptide(L)'
;MNESASLALSYLREHLLGSVVIAVAAGFTASKTVVLGKRGNVILYVLVGLIGSFIGQFAIFYLGLRETLDELTDFFRLFFDFLAAYVGSFILAALIHFVKPQ
;
A
#
# COMPACT_ATOMS: atom_id res chain seq x y z
N MET A 1 -7.18 -16.37 12.96
CA MET A 1 -6.64 -15.17 12.30
C MET A 1 -5.33 -15.57 11.66
N ASN A 2 -5.10 -15.29 10.36
CA ASN A 2 -3.81 -15.58 9.73
C ASN A 2 -2.73 -14.73 10.38
N GLU A 3 -1.65 -15.36 10.82
CA GLU A 3 -0.53 -14.74 11.56
C GLU A 3 0.09 -13.57 10.77
N SER A 4 0.19 -13.70 9.44
CA SER A 4 0.68 -12.64 8.55
C SER A 4 -0.17 -11.37 8.57
N ALA A 5 -1.48 -11.47 8.76
CA ALA A 5 -2.37 -10.31 8.83
C ALA A 5 -2.18 -9.53 10.13
N SER A 6 -1.98 -10.23 11.26
CA SER A 6 -1.63 -9.59 12.52
C SER A 6 -0.26 -8.92 12.46
N LEU A 7 0.74 -9.56 11.83
CA LEU A 7 2.08 -9.00 11.68
C LEU A 7 2.07 -7.72 10.81
N ALA A 8 1.34 -7.73 9.70
CA ALA A 8 1.19 -6.56 8.84
C ALA A 8 0.55 -5.37 9.60
N LEU A 9 -0.51 -5.64 10.38
CA LEU A 9 -1.17 -4.63 11.21
C LEU A 9 -0.25 -4.07 12.31
N SER A 10 0.48 -4.95 12.99
CA SER A 10 1.45 -4.54 14.01
C SER A 10 2.56 -3.67 13.43
N TYR A 11 3.12 -4.04 12.28
CA TYR A 11 4.16 -3.26 11.59
C TYR A 11 3.66 -1.87 11.18
N LEU A 12 2.47 -1.80 10.57
CA LEU A 12 1.84 -0.53 10.19
C LEU A 12 1.58 0.37 11.40
N ARG A 13 1.25 -0.23 12.56
CA ARG A 13 1.01 0.47 13.81
C ARG A 13 2.29 0.99 14.45
N GLU A 14 3.37 0.22 14.42
CA GLU A 14 4.69 0.65 14.90
C GLU A 14 5.25 1.82 14.09
N HIS A 15 5.03 1.80 12.76
CA HIS A 15 5.50 2.83 11.84
C HIS A 15 4.38 3.75 11.35
N LEU A 16 3.41 4.06 12.21
CA LEU A 16 2.13 4.72 11.84
C LEU A 16 2.29 5.98 10.99
N LEU A 17 3.21 6.88 11.36
CA LEU A 17 3.41 8.12 10.63
C LEU A 17 3.99 7.86 9.23
N GLY A 18 5.00 7.01 9.14
CA GLY A 18 5.64 6.64 7.87
C GLY A 18 4.66 5.89 6.96
N SER A 19 3.91 4.94 7.52
CA SER A 19 2.93 4.15 6.78
C SER A 19 1.77 4.99 6.26
N VAL A 20 1.31 5.99 7.01
CA VAL A 20 0.27 6.93 6.54
C VAL A 20 0.78 7.80 5.39
N VAL A 21 1.99 8.36 5.51
CA VAL A 21 2.59 9.18 4.42
C VAL A 21 2.76 8.34 3.16
N ILE A 22 3.30 7.13 3.30
CA ILE A 22 3.47 6.17 2.21
C ILE A 22 2.12 5.82 1.60
N ALA A 23 1.12 5.47 2.41
CA ALA A 23 -0.21 5.11 1.95
C ALA A 23 -0.85 6.24 1.14
N VAL A 24 -0.77 7.49 1.60
CA VAL A 24 -1.32 8.64 0.87
C VAL A 24 -0.60 8.84 -0.46
N ALA A 25 0.73 8.78 -0.48
CA ALA A 25 1.53 8.94 -1.69
C ALA A 25 1.29 7.80 -2.70
N ALA A 26 1.28 6.55 -2.23
CA ALA A 26 1.01 5.35 -3.02
C ALA A 26 -0.43 5.37 -3.58
N GLY A 27 -1.42 5.69 -2.75
CA GLY A 27 -2.83 5.77 -3.17
C GLY A 27 -3.07 6.85 -4.22
N PHE A 28 -2.44 8.03 -4.05
CA PHE A 28 -2.53 9.12 -5.02
C PHE A 28 -1.89 8.75 -6.37
N THR A 29 -0.64 8.26 -6.34
CA THR A 29 0.10 7.88 -7.54
C THR A 29 -0.58 6.74 -8.28
N ALA A 30 -0.96 5.66 -7.59
CA ALA A 30 -1.66 4.52 -8.18
C ALA A 30 -3.00 4.92 -8.82
N SER A 31 -3.79 5.76 -8.13
CA SER A 31 -5.08 6.20 -8.65
C SER A 31 -4.93 7.11 -9.87
N LYS A 32 -3.88 7.93 -9.93
CA LYS A 32 -3.52 8.73 -11.12
C LYS A 32 -3.16 7.83 -12.30
N THR A 33 -2.42 6.75 -12.07
CA THR A 33 -2.02 5.78 -13.10
C THR A 33 -3.22 5.04 -13.68
N VAL A 34 -4.16 4.62 -12.83
CA VAL A 34 -5.32 3.82 -13.25
C VAL A 34 -6.43 4.65 -13.88
N VAL A 35 -6.81 5.78 -13.26
CA VAL A 35 -8.05 6.46 -13.62
C VAL A 35 -7.85 7.49 -14.75
N LEU A 36 -6.62 7.96 -15.02
CA LEU A 36 -6.30 9.01 -16.03
C LEU A 36 -7.28 10.21 -16.04
N GLY A 37 -8.04 10.41 -14.96
CA GLY A 37 -9.23 11.26 -14.91
C GLY A 37 -8.94 12.60 -14.23
N LYS A 38 -9.56 13.67 -14.73
CA LYS A 38 -9.31 15.06 -14.29
C LYS A 38 -9.84 15.39 -12.87
N ARG A 39 -10.71 14.58 -12.29
CA ARG A 39 -11.30 14.78 -10.95
C ARG A 39 -11.34 13.46 -10.20
N GLY A 40 -10.36 13.20 -9.33
CA GLY A 40 -10.50 12.12 -8.37
C GLY A 40 -10.75 12.64 -6.97
N ASN A 41 -11.52 11.86 -6.21
CA ASN A 41 -11.89 12.18 -4.85
C ASN A 41 -10.70 11.88 -3.91
N VAL A 42 -10.18 12.92 -3.25
CA VAL A 42 -9.04 12.82 -2.33
C VAL A 42 -9.28 11.76 -1.24
N ILE A 43 -10.51 11.65 -0.73
CA ILE A 43 -10.87 10.65 0.28
C ILE A 43 -10.67 9.23 -0.27
N LEU A 44 -11.01 9.04 -1.55
CA LEU A 44 -10.91 7.76 -2.23
C LEU A 44 -9.44 7.37 -2.43
N TYR A 45 -8.57 8.33 -2.73
CA TYR A 45 -7.12 8.11 -2.80
C TYR A 45 -6.52 7.67 -1.46
N VAL A 46 -6.95 8.29 -0.36
CA VAL A 46 -6.49 7.92 0.98
C VAL A 46 -6.95 6.49 1.34
N LEU A 47 -8.21 6.14 1.06
CA LEU A 47 -8.71 4.79 1.33
C LEU A 47 -8.00 3.73 0.47
N VAL A 48 -7.80 4.01 -0.82
CA VAL A 48 -7.05 3.13 -1.73
C VAL A 48 -5.60 2.98 -1.27
N GLY A 49 -5.01 4.06 -0.77
CA GLY A 49 -3.70 4.09 -0.15
C GLY A 49 -3.59 3.19 1.07
N LEU A 50 -4.48 3.36 2.03
CA LEU A 50 -4.47 2.61 3.29
C LEU A 50 -4.71 1.11 3.08
N ILE A 51 -5.74 0.78 2.29
CA ILE A 51 -6.06 -0.63 1.99
C ILE A 51 -4.95 -1.24 1.13
N GLY A 52 -4.42 -0.49 0.15
CA GLY A 52 -3.30 -0.93 -0.66
C GLY A 52 -2.02 -1.16 0.14
N SER A 53 -1.70 -0.28 1.08
CA SER A 53 -0.59 -0.45 2.02
C SER A 53 -0.76 -1.70 2.89
N PHE A 54 -1.98 -1.97 3.35
CA PHE A 54 -2.27 -3.20 4.09
C PHE A 54 -2.08 -4.44 3.23
N ILE A 55 -2.60 -4.45 2.00
CA ILE A 55 -2.45 -5.56 1.05
C ILE A 55 -0.97 -5.79 0.70
N GLY A 56 -0.22 -4.71 0.44
CA GLY A 56 1.20 -4.77 0.11
C GLY A 56 2.04 -5.34 1.26
N GLN A 57 1.83 -4.85 2.48
CA GLN A 57 2.49 -5.38 3.67
C GLN A 57 2.07 -6.84 3.91
N PHE A 58 0.78 -7.15 3.82
CA PHE A 58 0.30 -8.52 3.95
C PHE A 58 1.00 -9.47 2.97
N ALA A 59 1.20 -9.07 1.72
CA ALA A 59 1.91 -9.86 0.73
C ALA A 59 3.39 -10.08 1.12
N ILE A 60 4.08 -9.07 1.64
CA ILE A 60 5.47 -9.20 2.15
C ILE A 60 5.53 -10.24 3.27
N PHE A 61 4.64 -10.15 4.27
CA PHE A 61 4.62 -11.09 5.39
C PHE A 61 4.17 -12.50 4.97
N TYR A 62 3.21 -12.60 4.05
CA TYR A 62 2.70 -13.87 3.56
C TYR A 62 3.74 -14.64 2.74
N LEU A 63 4.52 -13.93 1.93
CA LEU A 63 5.56 -14.52 1.08
C LEU A 63 6.89 -14.72 1.82
N GLY A 64 6.97 -14.35 3.10
CA GLY A 64 8.18 -14.52 3.92
C GLY A 64 9.34 -13.58 3.56
N LEU A 65 9.11 -12.52 2.78
CA LEU A 65 10.19 -11.60 2.37
C LEU A 65 10.71 -10.70 3.50
N ARG A 66 10.02 -10.67 4.65
CA ARG A 66 10.35 -9.78 5.76
C ARG A 66 11.80 -9.93 6.21
N GLU A 67 12.31 -11.15 6.33
CA GLU A 67 13.69 -11.42 6.77
C GLU A 67 14.71 -10.83 5.79
N THR A 68 14.45 -10.98 4.49
CA THR A 68 15.28 -10.36 3.44
C THR A 68 15.21 -8.82 3.47
N LEU A 69 14.06 -8.27 3.84
CA LEU A 69 13.85 -6.83 3.98
C LEU A 69 14.41 -6.25 5.29
N ASP A 70 14.58 -7.06 6.35
CA ASP A 70 15.15 -6.68 7.65
C ASP A 70 16.67 -6.46 7.54
N GLU A 71 17.33 -7.10 6.56
CA GLU A 71 18.77 -6.89 6.27
C GLU A 71 19.06 -5.62 5.46
N LEU A 72 18.03 -4.98 4.90
CA LEU A 72 18.18 -3.76 4.11
C LEU A 72 18.36 -2.53 5.00
N THR A 73 19.15 -1.57 4.51
CA THR A 73 19.24 -0.24 5.12
C THR A 73 17.86 0.43 5.16
N ASP A 74 17.58 1.23 6.19
CA ASP A 74 16.30 1.92 6.41
C ASP A 74 15.77 2.66 5.16
N PHE A 75 16.67 3.22 4.33
CA PHE A 75 16.30 3.85 3.07
C PHE A 75 15.67 2.88 2.07
N PHE A 76 16.27 1.70 1.89
CA PHE A 76 15.75 0.67 1.00
C PHE A 76 14.47 0.05 1.57
N ARG A 77 14.39 -0.12 2.88
CA ARG A 77 13.17 -0.53 3.59
C ARG A 77 11.99 0.38 3.25
N LEU A 78 12.18 1.69 3.40
CA LEU A 78 11.17 2.70 3.09
C LEU A 78 10.73 2.64 1.63
N PHE A 79 11.69 2.47 0.71
CA PHE A 79 11.39 2.33 -0.71
C PHE A 79 10.56 1.07 -1.01
N PHE A 80 10.88 -0.06 -0.40
CA PHE A 80 10.11 -1.30 -0.55
C PHE A 80 8.73 -1.21 0.07
N ASP A 81 8.60 -0.56 1.23
CA ASP A 81 7.31 -0.29 1.86
C ASP A 81 6.44 0.57 0.95
N PHE A 82 7.03 1.59 0.31
CA PHE A 82 6.36 2.39 -0.70
C PHE A 82 5.96 1.58 -1.94
N LEU A 83 6.88 0.75 -2.46
CA LEU A 83 6.62 -0.08 -3.63
C LEU A 83 5.48 -1.08 -3.37
N ALA A 84 5.48 -1.73 -2.20
CA ALA A 84 4.44 -2.66 -1.81
C ALA A 84 3.09 -1.96 -1.64
N ALA A 85 3.07 -0.79 -0.99
CA ALA A 85 1.87 0.02 -0.89
C ALA A 85 1.37 0.47 -2.27
N TYR A 86 2.26 0.89 -3.17
CA TYR A 86 1.93 1.28 -4.53
C TYR A 86 1.30 0.13 -5.31
N VAL A 87 1.91 -1.07 -5.30
CA VAL A 87 1.39 -2.24 -5.99
C VAL A 87 0.02 -2.64 -5.44
N GLY A 88 -0.13 -2.68 -4.11
CA GLY A 88 -1.42 -2.97 -3.47
C GLY A 88 -2.49 -1.93 -3.83
N SER A 89 -2.15 -0.65 -3.79
CA SER A 89 -3.04 0.45 -4.17
C SER A 89 -3.38 0.41 -5.66
N PHE A 90 -2.46 0.03 -6.53
CA PHE A 90 -2.68 -0.11 -7.97
C PHE A 90 -3.69 -1.21 -8.26
N ILE A 91 -3.51 -2.40 -7.67
CA ILE A 91 -4.45 -3.52 -7.82
C ILE A 91 -5.85 -3.10 -7.35
N LEU A 92 -5.93 -2.46 -6.19
CA LEU A 92 -7.21 -2.00 -5.64
C LEU A 92 -7.86 -0.91 -6.50
N ALA A 93 -7.09 0.08 -6.96
CA ALA A 93 -7.58 1.12 -7.85
C ALA A 93 -8.08 0.52 -9.18
N ALA A 94 -7.34 -0.43 -9.75
CA ALA A 94 -7.72 -1.13 -10.98
C ALA A 94 -9.03 -1.91 -10.79
N LEU A 95 -9.20 -2.60 -9.66
CA LEU A 95 -10.46 -3.28 -9.33
C LEU A 95 -11.63 -2.31 -9.22
N ILE A 96 -11.45 -1.19 -8.51
CA ILE A 96 -12.49 -0.17 -8.37
C ILE A 96 -12.89 0.39 -9.73
N HIS A 97 -11.90 0.72 -10.58
CA HIS A 97 -12.14 1.23 -11.92
C HIS A 97 -12.82 0.20 -12.83
N PHE A 98 -12.46 -1.09 -12.72
CA PHE A 98 -13.10 -2.15 -13.49
C PHE A 98 -14.58 -2.35 -13.12
N VAL A 99 -14.90 -2.30 -11.82
CA VAL A 99 -16.29 -2.45 -11.34
C VAL A 99 -17.14 -1.22 -11.68
N LYS A 100 -16.55 -0.03 -11.57
CA LYS A 100 -17.23 1.22 -11.88
C LYS A 100 -16.25 2.18 -12.55
N PRO A 101 -16.15 2.14 -13.90
CA PRO A 101 -15.33 3.10 -14.62
C PRO A 101 -15.93 4.49 -14.39
N GLN A 102 -15.15 5.34 -13.74
CA GLN A 102 -15.50 6.75 -13.49
C GLN A 102 -15.03 7.63 -14.63
#